data_AF-A0A5C7FDC5-F1
#
_entry.id   AF-A0A5C7FDC5-F1
#
_cell.length_a   1.000
_cell.length_b   1.000
_cell.length_c   1.000
_cell.angle_alpha   90.00
_cell.angle_beta   90.00
_cell.angle_gamma   90.00
#
_symmetry.space_group_name_H-M   'P 1'
#
loop_
_entity.id
_entity.type
_entity.pdbx_description
1 polymer ?
#
loop_
_entity_poly.entity_id
_entity_poly.type
_entity_poly.pdbx_seq_one_letter_code
_entity_poly.pdbx_strand_id
1 'polypeptide(L)'
;MRKTIVVLLLLFACSLSHAQSDADCQLDIGVNLGGLADFGTELPFVNLMRNAREWYTKDVGNPQAAFNSEQATNLSYRPDGYPTHVPQNIPESVYPQEVVTIWGDTRGWPAGEYVVLWEGTGSFRLFGSFSNLTTTGPHRMTFDLVPQEQGIVELAIETSDINDPIRNIRLLMPGAEATYEEQPFNPVFIDKLQSFQTVRFMDWGQTNNWGEKRSEGWNNPNEFDWAERSQMDHYTWAYEKGIPYEMMVKLLNDYDLDGWICVPHRASPEYSQSLAEFMRDSLEPERHLYVEYSNELWNWIFGQAQWLNYYGCEQTGTSWPEGLVPYIQRCLDAFTTAFAGQTNRITRVVGTQLSWVDVSQRIANNLREGSFDAITPTCYFGFTDAAETTLDQLGESATAADIIEQATISMSTSFGYVSEQKTEVADPLGLPLVFYEGGQHLTPNPFGVYPSYGEALVDAQRSPGMYDLYTAWFDSLRTLQTGTEPLRIMHFSFVSSRNAQYGSWGMLETMDQDTSNVPAPKYQAILENMAPPECRTTVSTAAEAAASHSVDVFPNPVLGLIQLRSSIASGARVSVWTAAGKRVQSVKFAQLSSAELDLSNLPQGMYLLRIDVGRSGGTITKRIIKQ
;
A
#
# COMPACT_ATOMS: atom_id res chain seq x y z
N MET A 1 -23.76 -38.21 73.20
CA MET A 1 -23.52 -38.39 71.76
C MET A 1 -23.93 -37.12 71.03
N ARG A 2 -22.96 -36.27 70.67
CA ARG A 2 -23.15 -35.10 69.80
C ARG A 2 -23.00 -35.56 68.35
N LYS A 3 -23.95 -35.24 67.47
CA LYS A 3 -23.79 -35.39 66.02
C LYS A 3 -23.65 -34.00 65.42
N THR A 4 -22.43 -33.71 64.98
CA THR A 4 -22.03 -32.53 64.21
C THR A 4 -22.50 -32.71 62.77
N ILE A 5 -23.28 -31.77 62.25
CA ILE A 5 -23.58 -31.66 60.82
C ILE A 5 -22.53 -30.72 60.22
N VAL A 6 -21.71 -31.25 59.31
CA VAL A 6 -20.74 -30.48 58.53
C VAL A 6 -21.44 -30.03 57.25
N VAL A 7 -21.55 -28.72 57.05
CA VAL A 7 -21.99 -28.10 55.80
C VAL A 7 -20.75 -27.94 54.92
N LEU A 8 -20.73 -28.62 53.78
CA LEU A 8 -19.72 -28.45 52.73
C LEU A 8 -20.13 -27.26 51.85
N LEU A 9 -19.37 -26.16 51.91
CA LEU A 9 -19.44 -25.08 50.94
C LEU A 9 -18.56 -25.44 49.74
N LEU A 10 -19.17 -25.71 48.58
CA LEU A 10 -18.50 -25.81 47.29
C LEU A 10 -18.30 -24.40 46.74
N LEU A 11 -17.05 -23.93 46.76
CA LEU A 11 -16.60 -22.74 46.04
C LEU A 11 -16.49 -23.08 44.55
N PHE A 12 -17.40 -22.53 43.73
CA PHE A 12 -17.23 -22.48 42.28
C PHE A 12 -16.21 -21.39 41.97
N ALA A 13 -14.95 -21.79 41.76
CA ALA A 13 -13.97 -20.94 41.11
C ALA A 13 -14.26 -20.96 39.61
N CYS A 14 -14.96 -19.95 39.10
CA CYS A 14 -14.95 -19.66 37.66
C CYS A 14 -13.55 -19.14 37.31
N SER A 15 -12.67 -20.04 36.87
CA SER A 15 -11.50 -19.67 36.08
C SER A 15 -12.02 -19.10 34.76
N LEU A 16 -11.98 -17.78 34.61
CA LEU A 16 -12.01 -17.11 33.32
C LEU A 16 -10.72 -17.48 32.59
N SER A 17 -10.73 -18.65 31.95
CA SER A 17 -9.74 -18.99 30.93
C SER A 17 -9.97 -17.99 29.80
N HIS A 18 -9.18 -16.92 29.73
CA HIS A 18 -9.05 -16.18 28.49
C HIS A 18 -8.53 -17.20 27.47
N ALA A 19 -9.36 -17.57 26.50
CA ALA A 19 -8.91 -18.38 25.39
C ALA A 19 -7.83 -17.56 24.69
N GLN A 20 -6.56 -17.90 24.95
CA GLN A 20 -5.44 -17.37 24.21
C GLN A 20 -5.69 -17.76 22.75
N SER A 21 -5.75 -16.77 21.87
CA SER A 21 -5.88 -17.02 20.42
C SER A 21 -4.77 -17.97 19.99
N ASP A 22 -5.05 -18.79 18.98
CA ASP A 22 -4.01 -19.57 18.32
C ASP A 22 -2.86 -18.62 17.93
N ALA A 23 -1.60 -19.04 18.10
CA ALA A 23 -0.45 -18.18 17.84
C ALA A 23 -0.47 -17.64 16.41
N ASP A 24 -0.97 -18.46 15.49
CA ASP A 24 -1.17 -18.12 14.07
C ASP A 24 -2.23 -17.03 13.88
N CYS A 25 -3.13 -16.81 14.84
CA CYS A 25 -4.19 -15.80 14.79
C CYS A 25 -3.85 -14.50 15.55
N GLN A 26 -2.61 -14.32 16.02
CA GLN A 26 -2.27 -13.20 16.90
C GLN A 26 -1.85 -11.92 16.16
N LEU A 27 -1.37 -12.00 14.92
CA LEU A 27 -0.91 -10.84 14.15
C LEU A 27 -1.70 -10.72 12.86
N ASP A 28 -2.23 -9.55 12.55
CA ASP A 28 -2.85 -9.26 11.25
C ASP A 28 -2.02 -8.18 10.56
N ILE A 29 -1.22 -8.61 9.60
CA ILE A 29 -0.21 -7.78 8.95
C ILE A 29 -0.80 -7.26 7.64
N GLY A 30 -1.05 -5.96 7.58
CA GLY A 30 -1.31 -5.24 6.34
C GLY A 30 -0.02 -4.65 5.76
N VAL A 31 -0.14 -3.90 4.67
CA VAL A 31 1.01 -3.31 3.99
C VAL A 31 0.74 -1.88 3.54
N ASN A 32 1.73 -1.01 3.65
CA ASN A 32 1.70 0.32 3.05
C ASN A 32 2.20 0.25 1.60
N LEU A 33 1.40 0.83 0.70
CA LEU A 33 1.66 0.80 -0.74
C LEU A 33 2.63 1.92 -1.12
N GLY A 34 3.63 1.60 -1.94
CA GLY A 34 4.70 2.51 -2.32
C GLY A 34 4.24 3.69 -3.16
N GLY A 35 4.74 4.88 -2.83
CA GLY A 35 4.47 6.10 -3.59
C GLY A 35 4.98 6.01 -5.02
N LEU A 36 4.29 6.68 -5.95
CA LEU A 36 4.71 6.70 -7.34
C LEU A 36 5.91 7.63 -7.53
N ALA A 37 6.88 7.13 -8.27
CA ALA A 37 8.03 7.88 -8.76
C ALA A 37 8.43 7.33 -10.12
N ASP A 38 9.14 8.14 -10.91
CA ASP A 38 9.63 7.73 -12.22
C ASP A 38 10.67 6.61 -12.19
N PHE A 39 11.26 6.39 -11.01
CA PHE A 39 12.20 5.31 -10.71
C PHE A 39 11.59 4.23 -9.80
N GLY A 40 10.28 4.30 -9.51
CA GLY A 40 9.60 3.38 -8.61
C GLY A 40 9.38 2.00 -9.25
N THR A 41 9.56 0.94 -8.47
CA THR A 41 9.52 -0.45 -8.96
C THR A 41 8.25 -1.23 -8.58
N GLU A 42 7.28 -0.61 -7.89
CA GLU A 42 5.99 -1.23 -7.48
C GLU A 42 4.95 -1.28 -8.62
N LEU A 43 5.04 -0.39 -9.61
CA LEU A 43 4.22 -0.37 -10.84
C LEU A 43 2.76 -0.84 -10.68
N PRO A 44 1.93 -0.17 -9.85
CA PRO A 44 0.58 -0.63 -9.54
C PRO A 44 -0.41 -0.48 -10.71
N PHE A 45 -0.09 0.33 -11.73
CA PHE A 45 -1.00 0.63 -12.84
C PHE A 45 -0.47 0.14 -14.19
N VAL A 46 -1.37 -0.31 -15.07
CA VAL A 46 -1.03 -0.68 -16.45
C VAL A 46 -0.82 0.54 -17.36
N ASN A 47 -1.31 1.71 -16.96
CA ASN A 47 -0.98 2.99 -17.60
C ASN A 47 0.17 3.67 -16.86
N LEU A 48 1.37 3.52 -17.41
CA LEU A 48 2.62 4.02 -16.83
C LEU A 48 2.74 5.55 -16.91
N MET A 49 1.88 6.24 -17.66
CA MET A 49 1.78 7.70 -17.57
C MET A 49 1.49 8.18 -16.14
N ARG A 50 0.79 7.37 -15.34
CA ARG A 50 0.51 7.68 -13.93
C ARG A 50 1.77 7.70 -13.06
N ASN A 51 2.82 7.00 -13.48
CA ASN A 51 4.11 6.91 -12.79
C ASN A 51 5.17 7.85 -13.38
N ALA A 52 4.80 8.67 -14.37
CA ALA A 52 5.76 9.50 -15.09
C ALA A 52 6.28 10.64 -14.19
N ARG A 53 7.57 11.01 -14.35
CA ARG A 53 8.09 12.23 -13.71
C ARG A 53 7.25 13.42 -14.11
N GLU A 54 7.12 14.39 -13.21
CA GLU A 54 6.57 15.69 -13.60
C GLU A 54 7.31 16.28 -14.81
N TRP A 55 6.61 17.10 -15.59
CA TRP A 55 7.20 17.74 -16.77
C TRP A 55 8.46 18.52 -16.41
N TYR A 56 9.53 18.26 -17.15
CA TYR A 56 10.70 19.13 -17.22
C TYR A 56 10.84 19.67 -18.65
N THR A 57 11.74 20.61 -18.86
CA THR A 57 11.84 21.33 -20.13
C THR A 57 13.19 21.16 -20.79
N LYS A 58 13.22 21.26 -22.12
CA LYS A 58 14.46 21.31 -22.90
C LYS A 58 14.40 22.46 -23.90
N ASP A 59 15.57 23.02 -24.19
CA ASP A 59 15.71 24.04 -25.24
C ASP A 59 15.59 23.41 -26.63
N VAL A 60 14.72 23.97 -27.46
CA VAL A 60 14.59 23.59 -28.87
C VAL A 60 15.63 24.34 -29.71
N GLY A 61 16.53 23.58 -30.34
CA GLY A 61 17.54 24.13 -31.25
C GLY A 61 18.77 24.76 -30.58
N ASN A 62 18.94 24.59 -29.26
CA ASN A 62 20.15 25.01 -28.55
C ASN A 62 21.25 23.93 -28.67
N PRO A 63 22.39 24.21 -29.34
CA PRO A 63 23.50 23.26 -29.46
C PRO A 63 24.26 23.01 -28.14
N GLN A 64 24.06 23.84 -27.12
CA GLN A 64 24.61 23.68 -25.78
C GLN A 64 23.50 23.42 -24.74
N ALA A 65 22.38 22.81 -25.15
CA ALA A 65 21.28 22.51 -24.26
C ALA A 65 21.73 21.65 -23.07
N ALA A 66 21.38 22.09 -21.86
CA ALA A 66 21.45 21.23 -20.68
C ALA A 66 20.40 20.11 -20.76
N PHE A 67 20.50 19.10 -19.90
CA PHE A 67 19.51 18.02 -19.84
C PHE A 67 18.10 18.54 -19.47
N ASN A 68 18.04 19.52 -18.56
CA ASN A 68 16.84 20.25 -18.19
C ASN A 68 17.15 21.75 -18.29
N SER A 69 16.31 22.53 -18.96
CA SER A 69 16.44 24.00 -19.04
C SER A 69 15.87 24.72 -17.81
N GLU A 70 15.21 23.98 -16.90
CA GLU A 70 14.64 24.48 -15.64
C GLU A 70 13.55 25.55 -15.84
N GLN A 71 12.86 25.51 -16.98
CA GLN A 71 11.81 26.46 -17.36
C GLN A 71 10.40 25.95 -17.11
N ALA A 72 10.24 24.74 -16.56
CA ALA A 72 8.94 24.09 -16.38
C ALA A 72 7.91 25.00 -15.67
N THR A 73 8.30 25.78 -14.66
CA THR A 73 7.40 26.69 -13.93
C THR A 73 6.99 27.94 -14.71
N ASN A 74 7.70 28.28 -15.80
CA ASN A 74 7.45 29.46 -16.62
C ASN A 74 6.56 29.15 -17.85
N LEU A 75 6.23 27.88 -18.07
CA LEU A 75 5.34 27.45 -19.15
C LEU A 75 3.86 27.56 -18.74
N SER A 76 2.99 27.63 -19.75
CA SER A 76 1.54 27.61 -19.57
C SER A 76 0.97 26.21 -19.69
N TYR A 77 0.26 25.76 -18.64
CA TYR A 77 -0.40 24.46 -18.55
C TYR A 77 -1.91 24.60 -18.41
N ARG A 78 -2.61 23.55 -18.82
CA ARG A 78 -4.03 23.32 -18.58
C ARG A 78 -4.26 22.86 -17.13
N PRO A 79 -5.51 22.87 -16.64
CA PRO A 79 -5.83 22.36 -15.30
C PRO A 79 -5.49 20.87 -15.08
N ASP A 80 -5.48 20.06 -16.15
CA ASP A 80 -5.09 18.64 -16.15
C ASP A 80 -3.56 18.43 -16.15
N GLY A 81 -2.78 19.52 -16.10
CA GLY A 81 -1.32 19.54 -16.06
C GLY A 81 -0.63 19.34 -17.41
N TYR A 82 -1.36 19.22 -18.52
CA TYR A 82 -0.76 19.20 -19.86
C TYR A 82 -0.39 20.61 -20.35
N PRO A 83 0.68 20.78 -21.15
CA PRO A 83 1.02 22.08 -21.72
C PRO A 83 -0.08 22.56 -22.67
N THR A 84 -0.30 23.88 -22.74
CA THR A 84 -1.29 24.47 -23.65
C THR A 84 -0.90 24.39 -25.13
N HIS A 85 0.39 24.29 -25.43
CA HIS A 85 0.98 24.08 -26.75
C HIS A 85 2.49 23.83 -26.57
N VAL A 86 3.15 23.32 -27.62
CA VAL A 86 4.59 23.06 -27.62
C VAL A 86 5.14 23.27 -29.05
N PRO A 87 6.33 23.90 -29.22
CA PRO A 87 7.12 24.56 -28.19
C PRO A 87 6.50 25.89 -27.72
N GLN A 88 6.84 26.32 -26.50
CA GLN A 88 6.45 27.64 -25.97
C GLN A 88 7.62 28.61 -26.01
N ASN A 89 7.37 29.85 -26.41
CA ASN A 89 8.34 30.94 -26.26
C ASN A 89 8.05 31.66 -24.94
N ILE A 90 9.08 31.80 -24.09
CA ILE A 90 8.96 32.44 -22.78
C ILE A 90 10.00 33.56 -22.65
N PRO A 91 9.74 34.61 -21.86
CA PRO A 91 10.70 35.68 -21.62
C PRO A 91 12.03 35.22 -20.98
N GLU A 92 12.00 34.14 -20.22
CA GLU A 92 13.13 33.63 -19.43
C GLU A 92 14.16 32.87 -20.27
N SER A 93 13.84 32.51 -21.53
CA SER A 93 14.74 31.80 -22.43
C SER A 93 14.77 32.40 -23.83
N VAL A 94 15.96 32.39 -24.45
CA VAL A 94 16.15 32.77 -25.85
C VAL A 94 15.68 31.66 -26.81
N TYR A 95 15.62 30.42 -26.32
CA TYR A 95 15.20 29.26 -27.09
C TYR A 95 13.75 28.89 -26.78
N PRO A 96 12.96 28.45 -27.79
CA PRO A 96 11.66 27.84 -27.52
C PRO A 96 11.82 26.62 -26.61
N GLN A 97 10.85 26.36 -25.74
CA GLN A 97 10.88 25.27 -24.75
C GLN A 97 9.96 24.13 -25.18
N GLU A 98 10.49 22.91 -25.24
CA GLU A 98 9.70 21.67 -25.28
C GLU A 98 9.47 21.12 -23.87
N VAL A 99 8.40 20.33 -23.68
CA VAL A 99 8.17 19.60 -22.42
C VAL A 99 8.48 18.13 -22.60
N VAL A 100 9.04 17.55 -21.54
CA VAL A 100 9.57 16.19 -21.52
C VAL A 100 9.21 15.54 -20.19
N THR A 101 8.88 14.25 -20.23
CA THR A 101 8.81 13.39 -19.05
C THR A 101 9.70 12.17 -19.23
N ILE A 102 10.04 11.51 -18.14
CA ILE A 102 10.93 10.36 -18.10
C ILE A 102 10.43 9.34 -17.08
N TRP A 103 10.69 8.07 -17.37
CA TRP A 103 10.73 6.95 -16.44
C TRP A 103 12.20 6.58 -16.26
N GLY A 104 12.75 6.98 -15.11
CA GLY A 104 14.17 6.86 -14.78
C GLY A 104 14.62 5.46 -14.38
N ASP A 105 13.68 4.52 -14.20
CA ASP A 105 13.95 3.12 -14.00
C ASP A 105 12.86 2.25 -14.65
N THR A 106 13.28 1.29 -15.48
CA THR A 106 12.39 0.32 -16.13
C THR A 106 12.56 -1.09 -15.60
N ARG A 107 13.32 -1.28 -14.51
CA ARG A 107 13.38 -2.58 -13.82
C ARG A 107 11.99 -2.96 -13.31
N GLY A 108 11.61 -4.21 -13.54
CA GLY A 108 10.27 -4.71 -13.25
C GLY A 108 9.21 -4.41 -14.30
N TRP A 109 9.55 -3.71 -15.39
CA TRP A 109 8.64 -3.55 -16.52
C TRP A 109 8.59 -4.85 -17.34
N PRO A 110 7.40 -5.38 -17.67
CA PRO A 110 7.29 -6.59 -18.47
C PRO A 110 7.84 -6.38 -19.89
N ALA A 111 8.59 -7.34 -20.41
CA ALA A 111 9.00 -7.33 -21.81
C ALA A 111 7.76 -7.43 -22.73
N GLY A 112 7.77 -6.71 -23.86
CA GLY A 112 6.71 -6.80 -24.86
C GLY A 112 6.46 -5.48 -25.60
N GLU A 113 5.39 -5.48 -26.42
CA GLU A 113 4.94 -4.30 -27.15
C GLU A 113 4.15 -3.37 -26.22
N TYR A 114 4.64 -2.15 -26.05
CA TYR A 114 3.98 -1.05 -25.36
C TYR A 114 3.24 -0.17 -26.35
N VAL A 115 2.14 0.43 -25.88
CA VAL A 115 1.31 1.30 -26.70
C VAL A 115 1.24 2.69 -26.10
N VAL A 116 1.54 3.71 -26.90
CA VAL A 116 1.33 5.12 -26.56
C VAL A 116 0.10 5.63 -27.31
N LEU A 117 -0.90 6.09 -26.57
CA LEU A 117 -2.11 6.74 -27.09
C LEU A 117 -2.17 8.19 -26.59
N TRP A 118 -2.78 9.09 -27.36
CA TRP A 118 -3.01 10.48 -26.94
C TRP A 118 -4.24 11.06 -27.61
N GLU A 119 -4.63 12.26 -27.21
CA GLU A 119 -5.54 13.12 -27.94
C GLU A 119 -4.82 14.42 -28.31
N GLY A 120 -5.35 15.16 -29.29
CA GLY A 120 -4.78 16.43 -29.73
C GLY A 120 -3.86 16.31 -30.94
N THR A 121 -3.56 17.45 -31.54
CA THR A 121 -2.77 17.55 -32.76
C THR A 121 -1.32 17.90 -32.42
N GLY A 122 -0.38 17.03 -32.81
CA GLY A 122 1.04 17.20 -32.52
C GLY A 122 1.85 15.93 -32.74
N SER A 123 3.09 15.93 -32.24
CA SER A 123 4.04 14.82 -32.41
C SER A 123 4.88 14.61 -31.15
N PHE A 124 5.46 13.42 -31.05
CA PHE A 124 6.32 13.01 -29.95
C PHE A 124 7.65 12.51 -30.45
N ARG A 125 8.64 12.60 -29.56
CA ARG A 125 9.91 11.89 -29.66
C ARG A 125 10.11 11.04 -28.42
N LEU A 126 10.47 9.78 -28.64
CA LEU A 126 10.86 8.85 -27.58
C LEU A 126 12.38 8.63 -27.59
N PHE A 127 12.95 8.44 -26.41
CA PHE A 127 14.35 8.07 -26.21
C PHE A 127 14.46 7.02 -25.09
N GLY A 128 15.48 6.16 -25.13
CA GLY A 128 15.74 5.19 -24.07
C GLY A 128 15.78 3.73 -24.55
N SER A 129 15.46 2.81 -23.65
CA SER A 129 15.68 1.37 -23.75
C SER A 129 14.53 0.64 -24.45
N PHE A 130 14.27 0.98 -25.72
CA PHE A 130 13.28 0.32 -26.56
C PHE A 130 13.79 0.02 -27.97
N SER A 131 13.01 -0.75 -28.71
CA SER A 131 13.21 -1.04 -30.14
C SER A 131 11.90 -0.98 -30.91
N ASN A 132 11.95 -1.09 -32.25
CA ASN A 132 10.78 -1.19 -33.13
C ASN A 132 9.73 -0.07 -32.98
N LEU A 133 10.15 1.14 -32.62
CA LEU A 133 9.25 2.30 -32.52
C LEU A 133 8.53 2.56 -33.84
N THR A 134 7.20 2.48 -33.82
CA THR A 134 6.36 2.62 -35.01
C THR A 134 5.16 3.51 -34.71
N THR A 135 4.93 4.53 -35.54
CA THR A 135 3.66 5.27 -35.54
C THR A 135 2.64 4.50 -36.36
N THR A 136 1.56 4.03 -35.72
CA THR A 136 0.57 3.12 -36.31
C THR A 136 -0.81 3.78 -36.52
N GLY A 137 -0.88 5.11 -36.35
CA GLY A 137 -2.06 5.94 -36.59
C GLY A 137 -1.82 7.39 -36.17
N PRO A 138 -2.79 8.30 -36.36
CA PRO A 138 -2.63 9.72 -36.01
C PRO A 138 -2.45 9.96 -34.50
N HIS A 139 -2.90 9.02 -33.66
CA HIS A 139 -2.86 9.13 -32.20
C HIS A 139 -2.38 7.83 -31.52
N ARG A 140 -1.50 7.10 -32.20
CA ARG A 140 -1.00 5.80 -31.72
C ARG A 140 0.44 5.55 -32.15
N MET A 141 1.28 5.20 -31.18
CA MET A 141 2.63 4.66 -31.40
C MET A 141 2.80 3.36 -30.63
N THR A 142 3.65 2.48 -31.12
CA THR A 142 4.10 1.28 -30.39
C THR A 142 5.60 1.18 -30.36
N PHE A 143 6.14 0.54 -29.32
CA PHE A 143 7.55 0.18 -29.22
C PHE A 143 7.70 -1.11 -28.42
N ASP A 144 8.77 -1.86 -28.66
CA ASP A 144 9.11 -3.05 -27.88
C ASP A 144 10.10 -2.68 -26.78
N LEU A 145 9.73 -2.93 -25.53
CA LEU A 145 10.65 -2.80 -24.40
C LEU A 145 11.40 -4.12 -24.20
N VAL A 146 12.73 -4.02 -24.07
CA VAL A 146 13.58 -5.11 -23.57
C VAL A 146 14.09 -4.68 -22.21
N PRO A 147 13.73 -5.39 -21.11
CA PRO A 147 14.18 -5.04 -19.77
C PRO A 147 15.71 -4.94 -19.69
N GLN A 148 16.20 -3.88 -19.04
CA GLN A 148 17.62 -3.61 -18.86
C GLN A 148 17.88 -3.17 -17.41
N GLU A 149 19.04 -3.56 -16.86
CA GLU A 149 19.45 -3.18 -15.50
C GLU A 149 19.51 -1.66 -15.28
N GLN A 150 19.80 -0.89 -16.33
CA GLN A 150 19.84 0.59 -16.32
C GLN A 150 18.97 1.15 -17.44
N GLY A 151 17.74 0.64 -17.57
CA GLY A 151 16.84 1.07 -18.63
C GLY A 151 16.03 2.30 -18.26
N ILE A 152 15.90 3.24 -19.20
CA ILE A 152 15.03 4.42 -19.09
C ILE A 152 14.09 4.50 -20.28
N VAL A 153 12.98 5.23 -20.13
CA VAL A 153 12.16 5.70 -21.27
C VAL A 153 11.90 7.18 -21.07
N GLU A 154 12.12 8.00 -22.10
CA GLU A 154 11.84 9.43 -22.11
C GLU A 154 10.85 9.74 -23.23
N LEU A 155 9.86 10.58 -22.95
CA LEU A 155 8.86 11.06 -23.90
C LEU A 155 8.90 12.59 -23.92
N ALA A 156 9.22 13.15 -25.09
CA ALA A 156 9.15 14.58 -25.37
C ALA A 156 7.93 14.87 -26.26
N ILE A 157 7.17 15.91 -25.91
CA ILE A 157 6.18 16.49 -26.82
C ILE A 157 6.94 17.45 -27.73
N GLU A 158 7.09 17.12 -29.02
CA GLU A 158 7.85 17.97 -29.95
C GLU A 158 6.98 19.11 -30.49
N THR A 159 5.74 18.79 -30.82
CA THR A 159 4.75 19.77 -31.29
C THR A 159 3.41 19.50 -30.63
N SER A 160 2.68 20.55 -30.28
CA SER A 160 1.31 20.48 -29.76
C SER A 160 0.57 21.76 -30.16
N ASP A 161 -0.52 21.64 -30.93
CA ASP A 161 -1.29 22.76 -31.45
C ASP A 161 -2.04 23.48 -30.32
N ILE A 162 -1.95 24.81 -30.26
CA ILE A 162 -2.64 25.62 -29.26
C ILE A 162 -4.17 25.54 -29.32
N ASN A 163 -4.74 25.20 -30.49
CA ASN A 163 -6.18 25.07 -30.69
C ASN A 163 -6.69 23.64 -30.46
N ASP A 164 -5.78 22.66 -30.41
CA ASP A 164 -6.09 21.26 -30.11
C ASP A 164 -4.87 20.61 -29.42
N PRO A 165 -4.58 20.99 -28.16
CA PRO A 165 -3.35 20.58 -27.51
C PRO A 165 -3.35 19.10 -27.19
N ILE A 166 -2.15 18.52 -27.26
CA ILE A 166 -1.87 17.17 -26.79
C ILE A 166 -2.28 17.03 -25.32
N ARG A 167 -3.06 15.99 -25.04
CA ARG A 167 -3.57 15.63 -23.72
C ARG A 167 -3.89 14.14 -23.66
N ASN A 168 -4.28 13.65 -22.47
CA ASN A 168 -4.73 12.27 -22.25
C ASN A 168 -3.75 11.22 -22.82
N ILE A 169 -2.45 11.45 -22.56
CA ILE A 169 -1.39 10.52 -22.92
C ILE A 169 -1.53 9.27 -22.05
N ARG A 170 -1.50 8.10 -22.69
CA ARG A 170 -1.51 6.79 -22.04
C ARG A 170 -0.31 6.02 -22.54
N LEU A 171 0.56 5.59 -21.63
CA LEU A 171 1.62 4.63 -21.91
C LEU A 171 1.20 3.29 -21.33
N LEU A 172 0.73 2.38 -22.18
CA LEU A 172 0.08 1.14 -21.77
C LEU A 172 1.05 -0.04 -21.84
N MET A 173 1.06 -0.83 -20.76
CA MET A 173 1.77 -2.11 -20.69
C MET A 173 1.27 -3.10 -21.76
N PRO A 174 2.09 -4.12 -22.10
CA PRO A 174 1.69 -5.17 -23.05
C PRO A 174 0.34 -5.81 -22.69
N GLY A 175 -0.57 -5.84 -23.67
CA GLY A 175 -1.90 -6.45 -23.53
C GLY A 175 -2.96 -5.59 -22.82
N ALA A 176 -2.64 -4.39 -22.34
CA ALA A 176 -3.57 -3.56 -21.58
C ALA A 176 -4.44 -2.61 -22.43
N GLU A 177 -4.14 -2.42 -23.72
CA GLU A 177 -4.80 -1.41 -24.59
C GLU A 177 -6.33 -1.51 -24.58
N ALA A 178 -6.88 -2.72 -24.55
CA ALA A 178 -8.32 -2.94 -24.60
C ALA A 178 -9.04 -2.81 -23.23
N THR A 179 -8.31 -2.84 -22.11
CA THR A 179 -8.91 -2.99 -20.77
C THR A 179 -8.43 -1.97 -19.74
N TYR A 180 -7.45 -1.12 -20.04
CA TYR A 180 -6.81 -0.23 -19.04
C TYR A 180 -7.77 0.69 -18.27
N GLU A 181 -8.95 1.00 -18.82
CA GLU A 181 -9.96 1.82 -18.14
C GLU A 181 -10.75 1.01 -17.10
N GLU A 182 -11.10 -0.22 -17.43
CA GLU A 182 -11.90 -1.13 -16.59
C GLU A 182 -11.01 -1.85 -15.56
N GLN A 183 -9.81 -2.23 -15.99
CA GLN A 183 -8.77 -2.96 -15.26
C GLN A 183 -7.47 -2.12 -15.22
N PRO A 184 -7.44 -1.01 -14.45
CA PRO A 184 -6.30 -0.11 -14.42
C PRO A 184 -5.10 -0.67 -13.64
N PHE A 185 -5.32 -1.67 -12.79
CA PHE A 185 -4.27 -2.23 -11.95
C PHE A 185 -3.44 -3.27 -12.70
N ASN A 186 -2.13 -3.25 -12.44
CA ASN A 186 -1.21 -4.26 -12.94
C ASN A 186 -1.57 -5.62 -12.32
N PRO A 187 -1.84 -6.67 -13.11
CA PRO A 187 -2.23 -7.98 -12.58
C PRO A 187 -1.15 -8.63 -11.72
N VAL A 188 0.14 -8.34 -11.95
CA VAL A 188 1.24 -8.85 -11.12
C VAL A 188 1.22 -8.17 -9.74
N PHE A 189 0.90 -6.88 -9.70
CA PHE A 189 0.72 -6.14 -8.45
C PHE A 189 -0.42 -6.72 -7.62
N ILE A 190 -1.57 -6.94 -8.26
CA ILE A 190 -2.75 -7.51 -7.59
C ILE A 190 -2.48 -8.92 -7.07
N ASP A 191 -1.86 -9.80 -7.87
CA ASP A 191 -1.59 -11.19 -7.47
C ASP A 191 -0.80 -11.28 -6.15
N LYS A 192 0.20 -10.40 -5.98
CA LYS A 192 0.97 -10.34 -4.74
C LYS A 192 0.20 -9.62 -3.63
N LEU A 193 -0.50 -8.53 -3.95
CA LEU A 193 -1.22 -7.71 -2.98
C LEU A 193 -2.37 -8.48 -2.29
N GLN A 194 -3.04 -9.40 -3.00
CA GLN A 194 -4.15 -10.19 -2.47
C GLN A 194 -3.77 -11.15 -1.34
N SER A 195 -2.49 -11.26 -1.02
CA SER A 195 -2.04 -11.90 0.23
C SER A 195 -2.45 -11.09 1.46
N PHE A 196 -2.54 -9.77 1.33
CA PHE A 196 -2.90 -8.84 2.38
C PHE A 196 -4.39 -8.52 2.36
N GLN A 197 -4.89 -8.07 3.50
CA GLN A 197 -6.29 -7.63 3.62
C GLN A 197 -6.45 -6.16 3.90
N THR A 198 -5.49 -5.57 4.60
CA THR A 198 -5.50 -4.13 4.85
C THR A 198 -4.33 -3.52 4.10
N VAL A 199 -4.62 -2.44 3.39
CA VAL A 199 -3.61 -1.63 2.70
C VAL A 199 -3.61 -0.22 3.25
N ARG A 200 -2.42 0.35 3.44
CA ARG A 200 -2.22 1.75 3.85
C ARG A 200 -1.79 2.58 2.65
N PHE A 201 -2.38 3.76 2.51
CA PHE A 201 -2.20 4.66 1.38
C PHE A 201 -1.35 5.88 1.72
N MET A 202 -0.45 5.80 2.69
CA MET A 202 0.30 6.99 3.14
C MET A 202 1.15 7.56 2.00
N ASP A 203 1.93 6.70 1.31
CA ASP A 203 2.75 7.13 0.19
C ASP A 203 1.96 7.27 -1.11
N TRP A 204 0.92 6.45 -1.34
CA TRP A 204 -0.02 6.67 -2.44
C TRP A 204 -0.65 8.06 -2.36
N GLY A 205 -1.02 8.50 -1.16
CA GLY A 205 -1.57 9.83 -0.92
C GLY A 205 -0.53 10.94 -0.90
N GLN A 206 0.78 10.66 -1.00
CA GLN A 206 1.87 11.64 -0.84
C GLN A 206 1.72 12.46 0.45
N THR A 207 1.38 11.78 1.54
CA THR A 207 0.99 12.42 2.82
C THR A 207 2.10 13.32 3.39
N ASN A 208 3.36 12.86 3.31
CA ASN A 208 4.51 13.62 3.77
C ASN A 208 4.77 14.82 2.84
N ASN A 209 4.78 16.02 3.40
CA ASN A 209 4.87 17.29 2.65
C ASN A 209 3.71 17.48 1.64
N TRP A 210 2.53 16.92 1.92
CA TRP A 210 1.42 16.96 0.98
C TRP A 210 1.10 18.37 0.49
N GLY A 211 1.02 18.53 -0.84
CA GLY A 211 0.71 19.80 -1.48
C GLY A 211 1.86 20.82 -1.47
N GLU A 212 3.04 20.48 -0.93
CA GLU A 212 4.23 21.32 -0.99
C GLU A 212 5.01 21.00 -2.26
N LYS A 213 5.08 21.97 -3.18
CA LYS A 213 6.03 21.86 -4.30
C LYS A 213 7.45 21.91 -3.76
N ARG A 214 8.37 21.20 -4.42
CA ARG A 214 9.78 21.04 -4.01
C ARG A 214 10.54 22.35 -3.72
N SER A 215 10.05 23.50 -4.21
CA SER A 215 10.62 24.83 -4.03
C SER A 215 9.88 25.74 -3.04
N GLU A 216 8.68 25.37 -2.57
CA GLU A 216 7.83 26.25 -1.75
C GLU A 216 8.10 26.12 -0.25
N GLY A 217 8.59 24.95 0.19
CA GLY A 217 8.82 24.65 1.61
C GLY A 217 7.53 24.56 2.42
N TRP A 218 7.68 24.46 3.75
CA TRP A 218 6.59 24.14 4.66
C TRP A 218 5.78 25.34 5.15
N ASN A 219 6.19 26.58 4.88
CA ASN A 219 5.68 27.76 5.60
C ASN A 219 4.44 28.42 4.97
N ASN A 220 3.72 27.72 4.10
CA ASN A 220 2.50 28.25 3.50
C ASN A 220 1.32 28.12 4.50
N PRO A 221 0.71 29.24 4.94
CA PRO A 221 -0.32 29.22 5.98
C PRO A 221 -1.68 28.70 5.50
N ASN A 222 -1.90 28.61 4.18
CA ASN A 222 -3.23 28.35 3.65
C ASN A 222 -3.62 26.88 3.87
N GLU A 223 -4.85 26.63 4.25
CA GLU A 223 -5.44 25.28 4.20
C GLU A 223 -5.98 25.01 2.79
N PHE A 224 -6.16 23.73 2.45
CA PHE A 224 -6.64 23.29 1.14
C PHE A 224 -8.12 22.92 1.18
N ASP A 225 -8.84 23.27 0.13
CA ASP A 225 -10.24 22.87 -0.10
C ASP A 225 -10.34 21.50 -0.77
N TRP A 226 -11.49 20.83 -0.62
CA TRP A 226 -11.74 19.49 -1.21
C TRP A 226 -11.51 19.41 -2.72
N ALA A 227 -11.76 20.50 -3.44
CA ALA A 227 -11.54 20.58 -4.88
C ALA A 227 -10.04 20.55 -5.25
N GLU A 228 -9.14 20.82 -4.31
CA GLU A 228 -7.70 20.86 -4.53
C GLU A 228 -7.02 19.50 -4.30
N ARG A 229 -7.76 18.45 -3.91
CA ARG A 229 -7.23 17.08 -3.84
C ARG A 229 -6.70 16.61 -5.20
N SER A 230 -5.94 15.51 -5.21
CA SER A 230 -5.52 14.88 -6.46
C SER A 230 -6.70 14.50 -7.35
N GLN A 231 -6.62 14.79 -8.66
CA GLN A 231 -7.70 14.55 -9.61
C GLN A 231 -7.36 13.38 -10.55
N MET A 232 -8.39 12.62 -10.93
CA MET A 232 -8.27 11.46 -11.83
C MET A 232 -7.72 11.79 -13.22
N ASP A 233 -7.93 13.01 -13.70
CA ASP A 233 -7.52 13.48 -15.03
C ASP A 233 -6.15 14.17 -15.04
N HIS A 234 -5.52 14.43 -13.89
CA HIS A 234 -4.15 14.94 -13.85
C HIS A 234 -3.18 13.96 -14.53
N TYR A 235 -2.30 14.45 -15.39
CA TYR A 235 -1.51 13.59 -16.31
C TYR A 235 -0.68 12.51 -15.61
N THR A 236 -0.07 12.83 -14.46
CA THR A 236 0.70 11.91 -13.61
C THR A 236 0.16 11.92 -12.18
N TRP A 237 0.34 10.82 -11.45
CA TRP A 237 0.07 10.75 -10.01
C TRP A 237 1.36 10.70 -9.17
N ALA A 238 2.52 10.79 -9.82
CA ALA A 238 3.84 10.95 -9.19
C ALA A 238 4.18 12.43 -8.97
N TYR A 239 3.30 13.16 -8.29
CA TYR A 239 3.43 14.60 -7.97
C TYR A 239 3.01 14.88 -6.53
N GLU A 240 3.04 16.14 -6.06
CA GLU A 240 2.90 16.51 -4.65
C GLU A 240 1.55 16.20 -3.99
N LYS A 241 0.57 15.65 -4.72
CA LYS A 241 -0.73 15.24 -4.18
C LYS A 241 -1.04 13.75 -4.30
N GLY A 242 -0.18 12.99 -4.98
CA GLY A 242 -0.31 11.54 -5.10
C GLY A 242 -1.49 11.03 -5.93
N ILE A 243 -1.88 9.79 -5.68
CA ILE A 243 -2.97 9.07 -6.32
C ILE A 243 -4.32 9.58 -5.77
N PRO A 244 -5.35 9.79 -6.61
CA PRO A 244 -6.67 10.22 -6.18
C PRO A 244 -7.39 9.21 -5.28
N TYR A 245 -8.20 9.69 -4.33
CA TYR A 245 -9.00 8.82 -3.45
C TYR A 245 -9.99 7.94 -4.22
N GLU A 246 -10.47 8.39 -5.38
CA GLU A 246 -11.31 7.60 -6.29
C GLU A 246 -10.62 6.31 -6.73
N MET A 247 -9.30 6.35 -6.97
CA MET A 247 -8.52 5.17 -7.36
C MET A 247 -8.19 4.29 -6.14
N MET A 248 -7.99 4.88 -4.97
CA MET A 248 -7.87 4.13 -3.72
C MET A 248 -9.16 3.33 -3.43
N VAL A 249 -10.32 3.98 -3.50
CA VAL A 249 -11.63 3.32 -3.33
C VAL A 249 -11.83 2.21 -4.37
N LYS A 250 -11.46 2.45 -5.63
CA LYS A 250 -11.54 1.42 -6.68
C LYS A 250 -10.72 0.18 -6.32
N LEU A 251 -9.49 0.35 -5.82
CA LEU A 251 -8.67 -0.78 -5.36
C LEU A 251 -9.36 -1.55 -4.22
N LEU A 252 -9.87 -0.83 -3.22
CA LEU A 252 -10.49 -1.43 -2.05
C LEU A 252 -11.74 -2.25 -2.41
N ASN A 253 -12.63 -1.69 -3.23
CA ASN A 253 -13.86 -2.36 -3.64
C ASN A 253 -13.60 -3.50 -4.64
N ASP A 254 -12.74 -3.31 -5.65
CA ASP A 254 -12.52 -4.32 -6.69
C ASP A 254 -11.86 -5.61 -6.15
N TYR A 255 -11.12 -5.50 -5.04
CA TYR A 255 -10.31 -6.59 -4.48
C TYR A 255 -10.63 -6.93 -3.03
N ASP A 256 -11.75 -6.46 -2.49
CA ASP A 256 -12.21 -6.76 -1.14
C ASP A 256 -11.18 -6.44 -0.05
N LEU A 257 -10.47 -5.32 -0.20
CA LEU A 257 -9.44 -4.85 0.73
C LEU A 257 -10.01 -3.81 1.69
N ASP A 258 -9.53 -3.84 2.93
CA ASP A 258 -9.71 -2.76 3.90
C ASP A 258 -8.63 -1.70 3.73
N GLY A 259 -8.95 -0.46 4.07
CA GLY A 259 -8.09 0.69 3.80
C GLY A 259 -7.58 1.38 5.05
N TRP A 260 -6.41 2.00 4.96
CA TRP A 260 -5.92 3.00 5.90
C TRP A 260 -5.51 4.25 5.12
N ILE A 261 -6.18 5.37 5.41
CA ILE A 261 -5.88 6.65 4.77
C ILE A 261 -5.29 7.64 5.77
N CYS A 262 -4.42 8.51 5.25
CA CYS A 262 -3.95 9.69 5.96
C CYS A 262 -4.61 10.93 5.34
N VAL A 263 -5.09 11.83 6.19
CA VAL A 263 -5.64 13.13 5.75
C VAL A 263 -4.51 14.17 5.69
N PRO A 264 -4.38 14.99 4.64
CA PRO A 264 -3.32 15.99 4.55
C PRO A 264 -3.27 16.94 5.76
N HIS A 265 -2.06 17.29 6.20
CA HIS A 265 -1.82 18.14 7.38
C HIS A 265 -2.34 19.58 7.25
N ARG A 266 -2.70 20.01 6.04
CA ARG A 266 -3.29 21.32 5.72
C ARG A 266 -4.72 21.19 5.19
N ALA A 267 -5.35 20.03 5.34
CA ALA A 267 -6.77 19.89 5.02
C ALA A 267 -7.60 20.85 5.88
N SER A 268 -8.46 21.63 5.23
CA SER A 268 -9.46 22.42 5.93
C SER A 268 -10.49 21.53 6.64
N PRO A 269 -11.26 22.06 7.60
CA PRO A 269 -12.40 21.34 8.16
C PRO A 269 -13.36 20.83 7.08
N GLU A 270 -13.62 21.64 6.05
CA GLU A 270 -14.50 21.30 4.93
C GLU A 270 -13.89 20.21 4.03
N TYR A 271 -12.58 20.22 3.82
CA TYR A 271 -11.87 19.12 3.15
C TYR A 271 -12.07 17.82 3.92
N SER A 272 -11.81 17.84 5.23
CA SER A 272 -11.87 16.64 6.07
C SER A 272 -13.29 16.05 6.09
N GLN A 273 -14.31 16.91 6.16
CA GLN A 273 -15.71 16.50 6.09
C GLN A 273 -16.06 15.91 4.72
N SER A 274 -15.66 16.56 3.63
CA SER A 274 -15.94 16.08 2.26
C SER A 274 -15.24 14.76 1.96
N LEU A 275 -14.01 14.58 2.42
CA LEU A 275 -13.29 13.32 2.33
C LEU A 275 -14.01 12.21 3.10
N ALA A 276 -14.43 12.50 4.34
CA ALA A 276 -15.13 11.52 5.15
C ALA A 276 -16.46 11.08 4.51
N GLU A 277 -17.25 12.01 3.97
CA GLU A 277 -18.49 11.71 3.25
C GLU A 277 -18.22 10.93 1.96
N PHE A 278 -17.20 11.31 1.19
CA PHE A 278 -16.80 10.60 -0.01
C PHE A 278 -16.44 9.14 0.28
N MET A 279 -15.60 8.89 1.30
CA MET A 279 -15.20 7.52 1.67
C MET A 279 -16.41 6.72 2.17
N ARG A 280 -17.28 7.33 2.96
CA ARG A 280 -18.52 6.71 3.46
C ARG A 280 -19.42 6.20 2.34
N ASP A 281 -19.61 7.04 1.33
CA ASP A 281 -20.56 6.83 0.24
C ASP A 281 -19.99 5.93 -0.87
N SER A 282 -18.66 5.91 -1.03
CA SER A 282 -18.00 5.22 -2.14
C SER A 282 -17.43 3.86 -1.76
N LEU A 283 -17.11 3.61 -0.48
CA LEU A 283 -16.68 2.29 -0.02
C LEU A 283 -17.87 1.34 0.12
N GLU A 284 -17.68 0.09 -0.30
CA GLU A 284 -18.65 -0.97 -0.05
C GLU A 284 -18.92 -1.15 1.46
N PRO A 285 -20.17 -1.46 1.88
CA PRO A 285 -20.56 -1.52 3.29
C PRO A 285 -19.67 -2.43 4.16
N GLU A 286 -19.13 -3.49 3.58
CA GLU A 286 -18.30 -4.51 4.21
C GLU A 286 -16.83 -4.06 4.40
N ARG A 287 -16.40 -3.00 3.73
CA ARG A 287 -15.03 -2.48 3.86
C ARG A 287 -14.84 -1.73 5.17
N HIS A 288 -13.71 -1.97 5.82
CA HIS A 288 -13.27 -1.23 7.00
C HIS A 288 -12.22 -0.17 6.63
N LEU A 289 -12.30 1.00 7.27
CA LEU A 289 -11.38 2.12 7.01
C LEU A 289 -10.71 2.64 8.29
N TYR A 290 -9.38 2.58 8.34
CA TYR A 290 -8.57 3.27 9.34
C TYR A 290 -8.29 4.71 8.88
N VAL A 291 -8.43 5.67 9.79
CA VAL A 291 -8.33 7.10 9.48
C VAL A 291 -7.33 7.77 10.41
N GLU A 292 -6.29 8.33 9.82
CA GLU A 292 -5.19 9.01 10.50
C GLU A 292 -5.09 10.47 10.04
N TYR A 293 -4.82 11.39 10.96
CA TYR A 293 -4.50 12.77 10.59
C TYR A 293 -3.01 12.88 10.23
N SER A 294 -2.72 13.01 8.94
CA SER A 294 -1.38 13.10 8.37
C SER A 294 -0.48 11.92 8.80
N ASN A 295 0.85 12.07 8.72
CA ASN A 295 1.83 11.07 9.11
C ASN A 295 2.95 11.73 9.94
N GLU A 296 3.44 11.03 10.97
CA GLU A 296 4.58 11.41 11.80
C GLU A 296 4.69 12.91 12.12
N LEU A 297 3.69 13.47 12.83
CA LEU A 297 3.60 14.91 13.16
C LEU A 297 4.72 15.42 14.08
N TRP A 298 5.63 14.53 14.45
CA TRP A 298 6.78 14.72 15.32
C TRP A 298 8.11 14.65 14.56
N ASN A 299 8.12 14.17 13.32
CA ASN A 299 9.33 13.98 12.55
C ASN A 299 9.71 15.25 11.78
N TRP A 300 10.72 15.95 12.31
CA TRP A 300 11.14 17.27 11.82
C TRP A 300 11.74 17.28 10.40
N ILE A 301 12.05 16.12 9.82
CA ILE A 301 12.42 16.04 8.39
C ILE A 301 11.28 16.47 7.47
N PHE A 302 10.03 16.35 7.94
CA PHE A 302 8.86 16.63 7.12
C PHE A 302 8.23 17.99 7.41
N GLY A 303 7.68 18.60 6.35
CA GLY A 303 7.02 19.89 6.37
C GLY A 303 5.80 19.91 7.28
N GLN A 304 5.04 18.81 7.39
CA GLN A 304 3.88 18.76 8.28
C GLN A 304 4.21 18.98 9.76
N ALA A 305 5.33 18.43 10.25
CA ALA A 305 5.75 18.59 11.64
C ALA A 305 6.16 20.04 11.90
N GLN A 306 6.88 20.64 10.95
CA GLN A 306 7.29 22.05 11.00
C GLN A 306 6.07 22.99 10.94
N TRP A 307 5.14 22.75 10.02
CA TRP A 307 3.91 23.53 9.85
C TRP A 307 3.06 23.51 11.13
N LEU A 308 2.78 22.32 11.66
CA LEU A 308 1.94 22.17 12.86
C LEU A 308 2.60 22.75 14.11
N ASN A 309 3.92 22.62 14.26
CA ASN A 309 4.61 23.28 15.36
C ASN A 309 4.50 24.81 15.24
N TYR A 310 4.76 25.36 14.05
CA TYR A 310 4.72 26.80 13.87
C TYR A 310 3.30 27.37 14.07
N TYR A 311 2.31 26.86 13.34
CA TYR A 311 0.95 27.41 13.36
C TYR A 311 0.10 26.92 14.55
N GLY A 312 0.34 25.69 15.02
CA GLY A 312 -0.39 25.09 16.14
C GLY A 312 0.20 25.43 17.50
N CYS A 313 1.53 25.49 17.63
CA CYS A 313 2.20 25.72 18.92
C CYS A 313 2.72 27.16 19.04
N GLU A 314 3.68 27.56 18.21
CA GLU A 314 4.39 28.83 18.38
C GLU A 314 3.48 30.06 18.22
N GLN A 315 2.66 30.08 17.16
CA GLN A 315 1.75 31.20 16.89
C GLN A 315 0.61 31.32 17.91
N THR A 316 0.22 30.21 18.55
CA THR A 316 -0.85 30.20 19.55
C THR A 316 -0.33 30.37 20.98
N GLY A 317 0.98 30.20 21.20
CA GLY A 317 1.59 30.13 22.52
C GLY A 317 1.32 28.81 23.25
N THR A 318 0.88 27.77 22.55
CA THR A 318 0.66 26.43 23.10
C THR A 318 1.96 25.63 23.06
N SER A 319 2.22 24.84 24.10
CA SER A 319 3.39 23.95 24.11
C SER A 319 3.30 22.90 23.01
N TRP A 320 4.45 22.48 22.48
CA TRP A 320 4.53 21.30 21.63
C TRP A 320 4.59 20.04 22.50
N PRO A 321 3.79 18.98 22.24
CA PRO A 321 2.96 18.77 21.06
C PRO A 321 1.47 19.13 21.22
N GLU A 322 1.03 19.76 22.31
CA GLU A 322 -0.40 20.04 22.55
C GLU A 322 -1.04 20.93 21.48
N GLY A 323 -0.27 21.82 20.84
CA GLY A 323 -0.75 22.65 19.74
C GLY A 323 -1.19 21.86 18.49
N LEU A 324 -0.82 20.58 18.36
CA LEU A 324 -1.22 19.69 17.28
C LEU A 324 -2.65 19.15 17.48
N VAL A 325 -3.08 19.02 18.74
CA VAL A 325 -4.31 18.33 19.14
C VAL A 325 -5.57 18.88 18.46
N PRO A 326 -5.78 20.20 18.32
CA PRO A 326 -6.96 20.73 17.63
C PRO A 326 -7.08 20.26 16.16
N TYR A 327 -5.96 20.08 15.48
CA TYR A 327 -5.91 19.64 14.08
C TYR A 327 -6.24 18.15 13.94
N ILE A 328 -5.70 17.32 14.83
CA ILE A 328 -6.04 15.89 14.91
C ILE A 328 -7.54 15.75 15.24
N GLN A 329 -8.00 16.46 16.28
CA GLN A 329 -9.38 16.37 16.76
C GLN A 329 -10.40 16.73 15.69
N ARG A 330 -10.22 17.86 15.00
CA ARG A 330 -11.19 18.29 13.97
C ARG A 330 -11.28 17.32 12.80
N CYS A 331 -10.17 16.66 12.44
CA CYS A 331 -10.15 15.63 11.41
C CYS A 331 -10.95 14.40 11.84
N LEU A 332 -10.68 13.85 13.03
CA LEU A 332 -11.39 12.66 13.53
C LEU A 332 -12.88 12.92 13.79
N ASP A 333 -13.23 14.16 14.17
CA ASP A 333 -14.61 14.60 14.37
C ASP A 333 -15.41 14.63 13.06
N ALA A 334 -14.76 15.02 11.95
CA ALA A 334 -15.38 15.00 10.63
C ALA A 334 -15.76 13.55 10.21
N PHE A 335 -14.87 12.60 10.43
CA PHE A 335 -15.16 11.18 10.17
C PHE A 335 -16.21 10.61 11.11
N THR A 336 -16.18 10.99 12.38
CA THR A 336 -17.24 10.63 13.34
C THR A 336 -18.61 11.11 12.87
N THR A 337 -18.67 12.34 12.37
CA THR A 337 -19.91 12.96 11.89
C THR A 337 -20.41 12.31 10.61
N ALA A 338 -19.54 12.12 9.62
CA ALA A 338 -19.91 11.49 8.35
C ALA A 338 -20.42 10.06 8.56
N PHE A 339 -19.74 9.26 9.38
CA PHE A 339 -20.08 7.85 9.65
C PHE A 339 -21.07 7.67 10.82
N ALA A 340 -21.79 8.70 11.23
CA ALA A 340 -22.80 8.58 12.29
C ALA A 340 -23.81 7.44 12.01
N GLY A 341 -23.97 6.52 12.97
CA GLY A 341 -24.82 5.33 12.83
C GLY A 341 -24.14 4.12 12.17
N GLN A 342 -22.90 4.27 11.70
CA GLN A 342 -22.10 3.22 11.06
C GLN A 342 -20.60 3.35 11.39
N THR A 343 -20.28 3.88 12.57
CA THR A 343 -18.89 4.08 13.03
C THR A 343 -18.13 2.77 13.22
N ASN A 344 -18.82 1.63 13.25
CA ASN A 344 -18.20 0.31 13.22
C ASN A 344 -17.48 -0.01 11.90
N ARG A 345 -17.67 0.80 10.85
CA ARG A 345 -16.94 0.70 9.57
C ARG A 345 -15.60 1.44 9.59
N ILE A 346 -15.28 2.16 10.66
CA ILE A 346 -14.05 2.95 10.76
C ILE A 346 -13.30 2.70 12.06
N THR A 347 -11.99 2.92 12.02
CA THR A 347 -11.14 3.08 13.21
C THR A 347 -10.43 4.42 13.11
N ARG A 348 -10.76 5.35 14.00
CA ARG A 348 -10.08 6.64 14.12
C ARG A 348 -8.81 6.44 14.94
N VAL A 349 -7.65 6.55 14.33
CA VAL A 349 -6.37 6.27 14.99
C VAL A 349 -5.62 7.54 15.35
N VAL A 350 -4.87 7.51 16.45
CA VAL A 350 -4.00 8.60 16.87
C VAL A 350 -2.56 8.19 16.64
N GLY A 351 -1.93 8.79 15.62
CA GLY A 351 -0.51 8.60 15.30
C GLY A 351 0.38 9.12 16.43
N THR A 352 1.24 8.27 16.97
CA THR A 352 2.16 8.57 18.07
C THR A 352 3.63 8.32 17.70
N GLN A 353 4.53 8.78 18.56
CA GLN A 353 5.97 8.72 18.35
C GLN A 353 6.55 7.59 19.21
N LEU A 354 7.20 6.60 18.58
CA LEU A 354 7.58 5.34 19.23
C LEU A 354 8.54 5.55 20.41
N SER A 355 9.64 6.30 20.22
CA SER A 355 10.79 6.36 21.14
C SER A 355 10.71 7.44 22.24
N TRP A 356 9.64 8.24 22.28
CA TRP A 356 9.43 9.36 23.19
C TRP A 356 7.97 9.35 23.64
N VAL A 357 7.71 8.50 24.64
CA VAL A 357 6.35 8.26 25.15
C VAL A 357 5.66 9.51 25.68
N ASP A 358 6.39 10.48 26.25
CA ASP A 358 5.83 11.76 26.73
C ASP A 358 5.07 12.51 25.62
N VAL A 359 5.61 12.53 24.39
CA VAL A 359 4.94 13.15 23.24
C VAL A 359 3.61 12.45 22.96
N SER A 360 3.63 11.12 23.02
CA SER A 360 2.47 10.26 22.77
C SER A 360 1.40 10.47 23.84
N GLN A 361 1.78 10.52 25.11
CA GLN A 361 0.89 10.81 26.24
C GLN A 361 0.28 12.20 26.13
N ARG A 362 1.07 13.22 25.79
CA ARG A 362 0.60 14.61 25.72
C ARG A 362 -0.35 14.84 24.54
N ILE A 363 -0.18 14.13 23.43
CA ILE A 363 -1.16 14.14 22.33
C ILE A 363 -2.43 13.40 22.76
N ALA A 364 -2.32 12.12 23.15
CA ALA A 364 -3.47 11.26 23.37
C ALA A 364 -4.35 11.72 24.55
N ASN A 365 -3.75 12.17 25.67
CA ASN A 365 -4.51 12.60 26.86
C ASN A 365 -5.20 13.96 26.69
N ASN A 366 -4.81 14.76 25.69
CA ASN A 366 -5.45 16.04 25.40
C ASN A 366 -6.53 15.94 24.32
N LEU A 367 -6.66 14.78 23.64
CA LEU A 367 -7.81 14.50 22.77
C LEU A 367 -9.06 14.24 23.60
N ARG A 368 -10.22 14.49 23.00
CA ARG A 368 -11.50 14.26 23.65
C ARG A 368 -11.75 12.77 23.82
N GLU A 369 -12.08 12.35 25.03
CA GLU A 369 -12.44 10.96 25.34
C GLU A 369 -13.55 10.44 24.40
N GLY A 370 -13.37 9.23 23.86
CA GLY A 370 -14.30 8.59 22.92
C GLY A 370 -14.26 9.13 21.47
N SER A 371 -13.39 10.10 21.18
CA SER A 371 -13.25 10.65 19.82
C SER A 371 -12.30 9.88 18.90
N PHE A 372 -11.59 8.89 19.45
CA PHE A 372 -10.66 8.01 18.73
C PHE A 372 -10.75 6.59 19.29
N ASP A 373 -10.28 5.63 18.51
CA ASP A 373 -10.54 4.19 18.70
C ASP A 373 -9.26 3.38 18.92
N ALA A 374 -8.08 3.90 18.57
CA ALA A 374 -6.81 3.21 18.78
C ALA A 374 -5.62 4.18 18.91
N ILE A 375 -4.58 3.73 19.63
CA ILE A 375 -3.25 4.35 19.66
C ILE A 375 -2.39 3.69 18.60
N THR A 376 -1.67 4.48 17.83
CA THR A 376 -0.80 3.93 16.80
C THR A 376 0.59 4.54 16.75
N PRO A 377 1.62 3.89 17.32
CA PRO A 377 3.03 4.18 17.04
C PRO A 377 3.51 3.35 15.82
N THR A 378 4.78 3.51 15.47
CA THR A 378 5.48 2.52 14.64
C THR A 378 5.87 1.30 15.47
N CYS A 379 6.25 0.19 14.83
CA CYS A 379 6.94 -0.94 15.46
C CYS A 379 8.19 -1.32 14.68
N TYR A 380 9.07 -0.33 14.44
CA TYR A 380 10.37 -0.58 13.84
C TYR A 380 11.35 -1.20 14.82
N PHE A 381 12.21 -2.09 14.33
CA PHE A 381 13.47 -2.43 15.00
C PHE A 381 14.66 -1.90 14.21
N GLY A 382 15.68 -1.41 14.91
CA GLY A 382 16.82 -0.72 14.33
C GLY A 382 18.10 -0.93 15.13
N PHE A 383 19.15 -0.19 14.79
CA PHE A 383 20.39 -0.21 15.56
C PHE A 383 20.29 0.67 16.81
N THR A 384 21.02 0.29 17.85
CA THR A 384 21.38 1.20 18.96
C THR A 384 22.64 1.99 18.60
N ASP A 385 22.88 3.12 19.26
CA ASP A 385 24.12 3.91 19.11
C ASP A 385 25.41 3.07 19.26
N ALA A 386 25.38 2.06 20.15
CA ALA A 386 26.50 1.14 20.35
C ALA A 386 26.72 0.23 19.14
N ALA A 387 25.64 -0.32 18.58
CA ALA A 387 25.68 -1.11 17.35
C ALA A 387 26.18 -0.28 16.16
N GLU A 388 25.70 0.95 16.02
CA GLU A 388 26.18 1.88 14.98
C GLU A 388 27.67 2.14 15.12
N THR A 389 28.14 2.42 16.33
CA THR A 389 29.58 2.61 16.62
C THR A 389 30.41 1.38 16.21
N THR A 390 29.90 0.17 16.45
CA THR A 390 30.58 -1.06 16.03
C THR A 390 30.61 -1.19 14.50
N LEU A 391 29.51 -0.90 13.80
CA LEU A 391 29.46 -0.95 12.33
C LEU A 391 30.37 0.10 11.69
N ASP A 392 30.43 1.31 12.25
CA ASP A 392 31.35 2.36 11.80
C ASP A 392 32.82 1.95 11.95
N GLN A 393 33.17 1.26 13.03
CA GLN A 393 34.53 0.75 13.26
C GLN A 393 34.90 -0.37 12.29
N LEU A 394 33.95 -1.23 11.92
CA LEU A 394 34.15 -2.24 10.90
C LEU A 394 34.28 -1.60 9.51
N GLY A 395 33.49 -0.57 9.23
CA GLY A 395 33.47 0.14 7.95
C GLY A 395 33.32 -0.80 6.76
N GLU A 396 34.20 -0.69 5.78
CA GLU A 396 34.21 -1.54 4.58
C GLU A 396 34.46 -3.03 4.87
N SER A 397 34.93 -3.38 6.07
CA SER A 397 35.12 -4.78 6.49
C SER A 397 33.85 -5.41 7.07
N ALA A 398 32.79 -4.62 7.28
CA ALA A 398 31.51 -5.14 7.74
C ALA A 398 30.92 -6.11 6.70
N THR A 399 30.21 -7.12 7.18
CA THR A 399 29.53 -8.11 6.37
C THR A 399 28.03 -8.09 6.65
N ALA A 400 27.24 -8.71 5.77
CA ALA A 400 25.83 -8.94 6.04
C ALA A 400 25.58 -9.63 7.39
N ALA A 401 26.48 -10.51 7.85
CA ALA A 401 26.35 -11.17 9.14
C ALA A 401 26.52 -10.20 10.31
N ASP A 402 27.46 -9.24 10.22
CA ASP A 402 27.65 -8.20 11.24
C ASP A 402 26.39 -7.33 11.36
N ILE A 403 25.77 -6.96 10.23
CA ILE A 403 24.49 -6.24 10.20
C ILE A 403 23.40 -7.01 10.94
N ILE A 404 23.25 -8.31 10.66
CA ILE A 404 22.26 -9.15 11.33
C ILE A 404 22.54 -9.27 12.83
N GLU A 405 23.80 -9.48 13.22
CA GLU A 405 24.20 -9.59 14.62
C GLU A 405 23.91 -8.29 15.40
N GLN A 406 24.31 -7.14 14.85
CA GLN A 406 24.10 -5.85 15.50
C GLN A 406 22.62 -5.47 15.59
N ALA A 407 21.81 -5.83 14.59
CA ALA A 407 20.36 -5.68 14.64
C ALA A 407 19.74 -6.59 15.72
N THR A 408 20.21 -7.84 15.82
CA THR A 408 19.73 -8.81 16.83
C THR A 408 19.98 -8.31 18.25
N ILE A 409 21.20 -7.81 18.52
CA ILE A 409 21.57 -7.25 19.83
C ILE A 409 20.69 -6.04 20.19
N SER A 410 20.40 -5.20 19.19
CA SER A 410 19.63 -3.96 19.38
C SER A 410 18.13 -4.17 19.54
N MET A 411 17.60 -5.33 19.12
CA MET A 411 16.16 -5.61 19.06
C MET A 411 15.44 -5.43 20.40
N SER A 412 16.06 -5.79 21.52
CA SER A 412 15.44 -5.65 22.84
C SER A 412 15.21 -4.19 23.25
N THR A 413 16.08 -3.27 22.82
CA THR A 413 15.90 -1.84 23.02
C THR A 413 14.71 -1.32 22.22
N SER A 414 14.61 -1.67 20.94
CA SER A 414 13.45 -1.32 20.10
C SER A 414 12.14 -1.85 20.70
N PHE A 415 12.13 -3.09 21.17
CA PHE A 415 10.95 -3.68 21.80
C PHE A 415 10.56 -2.99 23.11
N GLY A 416 11.54 -2.46 23.85
CA GLY A 416 11.30 -1.64 25.04
C GLY A 416 10.42 -0.42 24.73
N TYR A 417 10.71 0.31 23.65
CA TYR A 417 9.87 1.44 23.22
C TYR A 417 8.47 1.02 22.83
N VAL A 418 8.32 -0.10 22.10
CA VAL A 418 6.99 -0.62 21.72
C VAL A 418 6.19 -1.00 22.96
N SER A 419 6.82 -1.66 23.93
CA SER A 419 6.20 -2.05 25.20
C SER A 419 5.76 -0.82 26.01
N GLU A 420 6.58 0.23 26.03
CA GLU A 420 6.26 1.48 26.73
C GLU A 420 5.01 2.15 26.13
N GLN A 421 4.86 2.19 24.81
CA GLN A 421 3.64 2.71 24.16
C GLN A 421 2.39 1.92 24.59
N LYS A 422 2.51 0.59 24.70
CA LYS A 422 1.42 -0.24 25.21
C LYS A 422 1.08 0.13 26.66
N THR A 423 2.05 0.08 27.56
CA THR A 423 1.79 0.15 29.01
C THR A 423 1.53 1.56 29.52
N GLU A 424 2.09 2.59 28.87
CA GLU A 424 2.04 3.98 29.35
C GLU A 424 1.08 4.87 28.55
N VAL A 425 0.54 4.39 27.41
CA VAL A 425 -0.41 5.15 26.57
C VAL A 425 -1.68 4.35 26.29
N ALA A 426 -1.58 3.21 25.62
CA ALA A 426 -2.74 2.46 25.14
C ALA A 426 -3.55 1.82 26.29
N ASP A 427 -2.89 1.05 27.17
CA ASP A 427 -3.54 0.36 28.29
C ASP A 427 -4.20 1.33 29.30
N PRO A 428 -3.57 2.46 29.71
CA PRO A 428 -4.20 3.45 30.59
C PRO A 428 -5.46 4.09 30.01
N LEU A 429 -5.53 4.24 28.68
CA LEU A 429 -6.70 4.75 27.97
C LEU A 429 -7.74 3.66 27.68
N GLY A 430 -7.41 2.38 27.92
CA GLY A 430 -8.26 1.25 27.58
C GLY A 430 -8.47 1.07 26.08
N LEU A 431 -7.51 1.53 25.27
CA LEU A 431 -7.58 1.50 23.81
C LEU A 431 -6.62 0.45 23.23
N PRO A 432 -6.97 -0.17 22.09
CA PRO A 432 -6.07 -1.07 21.38
C PRO A 432 -4.83 -0.32 20.87
N LEU A 433 -3.72 -1.05 20.84
CA LEU A 433 -2.51 -0.68 20.13
C LEU A 433 -2.55 -1.27 18.73
N VAL A 434 -2.34 -0.44 17.70
CA VAL A 434 -2.18 -0.85 16.30
C VAL A 434 -0.96 -0.15 15.72
N PHE A 435 -0.33 -0.64 14.65
CA PHE A 435 0.89 0.00 14.14
C PHE A 435 0.72 0.52 12.73
N TYR A 436 0.89 1.83 12.53
CA TYR A 436 0.76 2.48 11.22
C TYR A 436 1.93 2.13 10.29
N GLU A 437 3.08 1.75 10.87
CA GLU A 437 4.26 1.29 10.18
C GLU A 437 5.06 0.29 11.03
N GLY A 438 5.76 -0.63 10.37
CA GLY A 438 6.55 -1.65 11.03
C GLY A 438 7.54 -2.36 10.11
N GLY A 439 8.46 -3.10 10.72
CA GLY A 439 9.53 -3.82 10.06
C GLY A 439 10.91 -3.37 10.53
N GLN A 440 11.90 -3.54 9.68
CA GLN A 440 13.27 -3.08 9.97
C GLN A 440 13.44 -1.60 9.63
N HIS A 441 14.25 -0.88 10.42
CA HIS A 441 14.80 0.44 10.11
C HIS A 441 16.32 0.40 10.32
N LEU A 442 17.01 -0.46 9.54
CA LEU A 442 18.46 -0.57 9.55
C LEU A 442 19.02 0.47 8.57
N THR A 443 19.21 1.68 9.08
CA THR A 443 19.70 2.84 8.32
C THR A 443 21.00 3.35 8.94
N PRO A 444 21.83 4.05 8.17
CA PRO A 444 23.00 4.73 8.71
C PRO A 444 22.62 5.91 9.59
N ASN A 445 23.55 6.30 10.47
CA ASN A 445 23.50 7.52 11.24
C ASN A 445 24.76 8.36 10.92
N PRO A 446 24.65 9.63 10.49
CA PRO A 446 23.40 10.36 10.23
C PRO A 446 22.61 9.79 9.04
N PHE A 447 21.28 9.81 9.17
CA PHE A 447 20.36 9.37 8.12
C PHE A 447 20.58 10.15 6.81
N GLY A 448 20.47 9.46 5.68
CA GLY A 448 20.63 10.07 4.36
C GLY A 448 22.09 10.27 3.92
N VAL A 449 23.06 9.79 4.70
CA VAL A 449 24.47 9.72 4.31
C VAL A 449 24.84 8.29 3.95
N TYR A 450 25.61 8.10 2.87
CA TYR A 450 26.06 6.77 2.48
C TYR A 450 27.14 6.28 3.48
N PRO A 451 26.93 5.17 4.21
CA PRO A 451 27.88 4.69 5.21
C PRO A 451 29.02 3.89 4.57
N SER A 452 30.15 3.79 5.26
CA SER A 452 31.30 2.97 4.83
C SER A 452 30.97 1.47 4.78
N TYR A 453 30.02 1.00 5.59
CA TYR A 453 29.49 -0.38 5.58
C TYR A 453 28.28 -0.56 4.64
N GLY A 454 28.05 0.35 3.68
CA GLY A 454 26.83 0.37 2.88
C GLY A 454 26.57 -0.90 2.05
N GLU A 455 27.61 -1.57 1.57
CA GLU A 455 27.50 -2.85 0.86
C GLU A 455 26.93 -3.95 1.78
N ALA A 456 27.48 -4.07 3.00
CA ALA A 456 26.97 -5.00 4.00
C ALA A 456 25.49 -4.77 4.33
N LEU A 457 25.08 -3.50 4.42
CA LEU A 457 23.70 -3.11 4.71
C LEU A 457 22.73 -3.55 3.60
N VAL A 458 23.15 -3.43 2.33
CA VAL A 458 22.38 -3.85 1.14
C VAL A 458 22.37 -5.37 0.98
N ASP A 459 23.49 -6.04 1.28
CA ASP A 459 23.61 -7.49 1.21
C ASP A 459 22.80 -8.20 2.29
N ALA A 460 22.73 -7.63 3.50
CA ALA A 460 21.90 -8.15 4.59
C ALA A 460 20.43 -8.30 4.21
N GLN A 461 19.92 -7.49 3.26
CA GLN A 461 18.52 -7.53 2.82
C GLN A 461 18.14 -8.85 2.12
N ARG A 462 19.11 -9.57 1.57
CA ARG A 462 18.94 -10.90 0.95
C ARG A 462 19.48 -12.04 1.82
N SER A 463 20.05 -11.73 2.98
CA SER A 463 20.60 -12.72 3.90
C SER A 463 19.48 -13.53 4.57
N PRO A 464 19.64 -14.86 4.75
CA PRO A 464 18.72 -15.66 5.57
C PRO A 464 18.53 -15.10 6.98
N GLY A 465 19.54 -14.46 7.57
CA GLY A 465 19.43 -13.85 8.89
C GLY A 465 18.39 -12.73 8.97
N MET A 466 18.00 -12.12 7.84
CA MET A 466 16.91 -11.14 7.81
C MET A 466 15.55 -11.79 8.07
N TYR A 467 15.35 -13.03 7.62
CA TYR A 467 14.15 -13.80 7.92
C TYR A 467 14.08 -14.11 9.43
N ASP A 468 15.21 -14.49 10.04
CA ASP A 468 15.30 -14.76 11.47
C ASP A 468 15.00 -13.52 12.30
N LEU A 469 15.52 -12.35 11.90
CA LEU A 469 15.23 -11.06 12.56
C LEU A 469 13.73 -10.73 12.54
N TYR A 470 13.08 -10.86 11.37
CA TYR A 470 11.64 -10.59 11.26
C TYR A 470 10.81 -11.57 12.10
N THR A 471 11.16 -12.86 12.06
CA THR A 471 10.45 -13.88 12.84
C THR A 471 10.57 -13.62 14.34
N ALA A 472 11.78 -13.34 14.84
CA ALA A 472 12.01 -12.99 16.25
C ALA A 472 11.33 -11.68 16.66
N TRP A 473 11.24 -10.71 15.74
CA TRP A 473 10.51 -9.48 15.97
C TRP A 473 9.01 -9.74 16.10
N PHE A 474 8.42 -10.52 15.20
CA PHE A 474 7.01 -10.91 15.27
C PHE A 474 6.70 -11.76 16.52
N ASP A 475 7.61 -12.64 16.94
CA ASP A 475 7.51 -13.35 18.23
C ASP A 475 7.38 -12.37 19.40
N SER A 476 8.19 -11.30 19.39
CA SER A 476 8.14 -10.26 20.43
C SER A 476 6.82 -9.49 20.37
N LEU A 477 6.37 -9.06 19.20
CA LEU A 477 5.10 -8.34 19.02
C LEU A 477 3.89 -9.18 19.43
N ARG A 478 3.89 -10.50 19.20
CA ARG A 478 2.81 -11.41 19.64
C ARG A 478 2.59 -11.36 21.16
N THR A 479 3.61 -11.06 21.95
CA THR A 479 3.48 -10.93 23.41
C THR A 479 2.63 -9.72 23.85
N LEU A 480 2.44 -8.75 22.95
CA LEU A 480 1.62 -7.56 23.19
C LEU A 480 0.14 -7.79 22.88
N GLN A 481 -0.18 -8.85 22.13
CA GLN A 481 -1.56 -9.18 21.76
C GLN A 481 -2.34 -9.60 23.00
N THR A 482 -3.53 -9.00 23.15
CA THR A 482 -4.45 -9.29 24.25
C THR A 482 -5.86 -9.39 23.70
N GLY A 483 -6.67 -10.30 24.24
CA GLY A 483 -8.04 -10.52 23.77
C GLY A 483 -8.11 -11.48 22.58
N THR A 484 -9.19 -11.39 21.80
CA THR A 484 -9.44 -12.27 20.65
C THR A 484 -9.00 -11.67 19.32
N GLU A 485 -8.91 -10.34 19.24
CA GLU A 485 -8.56 -9.65 18.01
C GLU A 485 -7.04 -9.64 17.79
N PRO A 486 -6.58 -9.89 16.55
CA PRO A 486 -5.16 -9.85 16.23
C PRO A 486 -4.58 -8.44 16.36
N LEU A 487 -3.30 -8.37 16.66
CA LEU A 487 -2.53 -7.13 16.66
C LEU A 487 -2.34 -6.66 15.21
N ARG A 488 -2.95 -5.52 14.86
CA ARG A 488 -2.86 -4.92 13.52
C ARG A 488 -1.49 -4.26 13.32
N ILE A 489 -0.76 -4.68 12.29
CA ILE A 489 0.54 -4.12 11.91
C ILE A 489 0.51 -3.75 10.43
N MET A 490 0.85 -2.52 10.07
CA MET A 490 1.10 -2.17 8.67
C MET A 490 2.60 -2.24 8.40
N HIS A 491 3.04 -3.19 7.57
CA HIS A 491 4.44 -3.20 7.11
C HIS A 491 4.70 -1.97 6.23
N PHE A 492 5.84 -1.30 6.43
CA PHE A 492 6.06 0.03 5.87
C PHE A 492 6.14 0.10 4.34
N SER A 493 6.61 -0.95 3.65
CA SER A 493 6.82 -0.84 2.20
C SER A 493 6.63 -2.18 1.51
N PHE A 494 5.69 -2.20 0.56
CA PHE A 494 5.44 -3.36 -0.27
C PHE A 494 6.59 -3.64 -1.24
N VAL A 495 6.87 -2.72 -2.17
CA VAL A 495 7.97 -2.87 -3.12
C VAL A 495 8.87 -1.63 -3.12
N SER A 496 10.16 -1.81 -2.84
CA SER A 496 11.15 -0.74 -2.97
C SER A 496 12.54 -1.28 -3.26
N SER A 497 13.34 -0.52 -4.01
CA SER A 497 14.75 -0.84 -4.20
C SER A 497 15.53 -0.90 -2.88
N ARG A 498 16.63 -1.66 -2.87
CA ARG A 498 17.62 -1.62 -1.79
C ARG A 498 18.46 -0.36 -1.89
N ASN A 499 18.66 0.32 -0.77
CA ASN A 499 19.46 1.53 -0.68
C ASN A 499 20.15 1.62 0.69
N ALA A 500 21.47 1.80 0.70
CA ALA A 500 22.25 1.94 1.93
C ALA A 500 22.15 3.33 2.57
N GLN A 501 21.89 4.36 1.76
CA GLN A 501 21.85 5.76 2.18
C GLN A 501 20.48 6.14 2.74
N TYR A 502 19.43 5.70 2.05
CA TYR A 502 18.05 6.08 2.35
C TYR A 502 17.22 4.94 2.93
N GLY A 503 17.79 3.75 3.16
CA GLY A 503 17.06 2.62 3.72
C GLY A 503 16.53 1.63 2.68
N SER A 504 16.34 0.39 3.10
CA SER A 504 15.87 -0.73 2.26
C SER A 504 14.61 -1.34 2.86
N TRP A 505 13.47 -0.69 2.77
CA TRP A 505 12.28 -1.11 3.53
C TRP A 505 11.40 -2.15 2.83
N GLY A 506 11.35 -2.14 1.50
CA GLY A 506 10.55 -3.05 0.69
C GLY A 506 10.70 -4.51 1.12
N MET A 507 9.56 -5.20 1.23
CA MET A 507 9.56 -6.66 1.36
C MET A 507 9.96 -7.34 0.04
N LEU A 508 9.72 -6.66 -1.09
CA LEU A 508 10.20 -7.00 -2.42
C LEU A 508 11.00 -5.81 -3.01
N GLU A 509 11.90 -6.11 -3.95
CA GLU A 509 12.76 -5.12 -4.62
C GLU A 509 12.16 -4.60 -5.94
N THR A 510 11.47 -5.47 -6.67
CA THR A 510 10.73 -5.15 -7.90
C THR A 510 9.39 -5.87 -7.92
N MET A 511 8.42 -5.30 -8.65
CA MET A 511 7.09 -5.89 -8.75
C MET A 511 7.13 -7.31 -9.31
N ASP A 512 7.97 -7.56 -10.31
CA ASP A 512 8.16 -8.85 -10.97
C ASP A 512 9.18 -9.78 -10.29
N GLN A 513 9.67 -9.43 -9.08
CA GLN A 513 10.69 -10.24 -8.40
C GLN A 513 10.23 -11.70 -8.25
N ASP A 514 11.02 -12.60 -8.85
CA ASP A 514 10.90 -14.05 -8.69
C ASP A 514 11.69 -14.50 -7.48
N THR A 515 10.98 -14.87 -6.42
CA THR A 515 11.55 -15.24 -5.13
C THR A 515 12.28 -16.58 -5.15
N SER A 516 12.11 -17.39 -6.20
CA SER A 516 12.91 -18.61 -6.40
C SER A 516 14.36 -18.31 -6.83
N ASN A 517 14.58 -17.12 -7.42
CA ASN A 517 15.87 -16.69 -7.94
C ASN A 517 16.50 -15.58 -7.09
N VAL A 518 15.69 -14.61 -6.64
CA VAL A 518 16.14 -13.49 -5.79
C VAL A 518 15.47 -13.61 -4.42
N PRO A 519 16.21 -13.99 -3.36
CA PRO A 519 15.65 -14.16 -2.03
C PRO A 519 14.90 -12.92 -1.54
N ALA A 520 13.72 -13.14 -0.95
CA ALA A 520 12.89 -12.10 -0.32
C ALA A 520 12.58 -12.49 1.14
N PRO A 521 13.59 -12.53 2.04
CA PRO A 521 13.43 -13.06 3.38
C PRO A 521 12.38 -12.32 4.21
N LYS A 522 12.21 -11.00 4.00
CA LYS A 522 11.18 -10.21 4.66
C LYS A 522 9.77 -10.61 4.20
N TYR A 523 9.57 -10.72 2.88
CA TYR A 523 8.29 -11.14 2.31
C TYR A 523 7.89 -12.51 2.81
N GLN A 524 8.84 -13.45 2.83
CA GLN A 524 8.63 -14.79 3.38
C GLN A 524 8.21 -14.74 4.86
N ALA A 525 8.98 -14.06 5.71
CA ALA A 525 8.68 -13.98 7.15
C ALA A 525 7.31 -13.32 7.42
N ILE A 526 6.94 -12.29 6.64
CA ILE A 526 5.65 -11.62 6.75
C ILE A 526 4.50 -12.58 6.41
N LEU A 527 4.57 -13.27 5.27
CA LEU A 527 3.51 -14.20 4.86
C LEU A 527 3.32 -15.35 5.85
N GLU A 528 4.41 -15.85 6.43
CA GLU A 528 4.38 -16.98 7.38
C GLU A 528 3.91 -16.57 8.79
N ASN A 529 3.97 -15.27 9.14
CA ASN A 529 3.55 -14.76 10.45
C ASN A 529 2.20 -14.01 10.43
N MET A 530 1.63 -13.81 9.25
CA MET A 530 0.34 -13.14 9.08
C MET A 530 -0.81 -14.11 9.34
N ALA A 531 -1.82 -13.64 10.09
CA ALA A 531 -2.97 -14.45 10.40
C ALA A 531 -3.69 -14.94 9.13
N PRO A 532 -3.93 -16.26 9.03
CA PRO A 532 -4.62 -16.80 7.88
C PRO A 532 -6.09 -16.39 7.89
N PRO A 533 -6.80 -16.45 6.74
CA PRO A 533 -8.15 -15.93 6.62
C PRO A 533 -9.18 -16.49 7.61
N GLU A 534 -8.98 -17.73 8.06
CA GLU A 534 -9.80 -18.43 9.05
C GLU A 534 -9.73 -17.87 10.47
N CYS A 535 -8.69 -17.11 10.81
CA CYS A 535 -8.52 -16.51 12.14
C CYS A 535 -9.47 -15.35 12.43
N ARG A 536 -10.32 -14.97 11.48
CA ARG A 536 -11.17 -13.79 11.59
C ARG A 536 -12.54 -14.10 12.17
N THR A 537 -12.87 -13.40 13.25
CA THR A 537 -14.24 -13.16 13.70
C THR A 537 -14.92 -12.27 12.68
N THR A 538 -15.70 -12.85 11.77
CA THR A 538 -16.53 -12.09 10.83
C THR A 538 -17.49 -11.22 11.65
N VAL A 539 -17.37 -9.88 11.60
CA VAL A 539 -18.46 -8.98 12.00
C VAL A 539 -19.52 -9.02 10.90
N SER A 540 -20.12 -10.20 10.74
CA SER A 540 -21.38 -10.37 10.04
C SER A 540 -22.40 -10.71 11.11
N THR A 541 -23.45 -9.90 11.18
CA THR A 541 -24.63 -10.13 12.02
C THR A 541 -25.00 -11.60 12.03
N ALA A 542 -25.15 -12.17 13.23
CA ALA A 542 -25.55 -13.54 13.51
C ALA A 542 -26.35 -14.19 12.35
N ALA A 543 -25.64 -14.92 11.50
CA ALA A 543 -26.20 -15.85 10.55
C ALA A 543 -25.45 -17.17 10.73
N GLU A 544 -26.22 -18.21 11.03
CA GLU A 544 -25.81 -19.54 11.43
C GLU A 544 -24.59 -20.07 10.67
N ALA A 545 -23.63 -20.61 11.43
CA ALA A 545 -22.41 -21.23 10.94
C ALA A 545 -22.69 -22.24 9.80
N ALA A 546 -22.43 -21.83 8.56
CA ALA A 546 -22.27 -22.73 7.44
C ALA A 546 -20.80 -23.11 7.36
N ALA A 547 -20.50 -24.39 7.61
CA ALA A 547 -19.16 -24.94 7.48
C ALA A 547 -18.54 -24.55 6.13
N SER A 548 -17.40 -23.87 6.18
CA SER A 548 -16.53 -23.64 5.01
C SER A 548 -16.12 -25.01 4.46
N HIS A 549 -16.61 -25.32 3.27
CA HIS A 549 -16.25 -26.54 2.56
C HIS A 549 -15.33 -26.15 1.40
N SER A 550 -14.11 -26.67 1.37
CA SER A 550 -13.23 -26.54 0.22
C SER A 550 -13.52 -27.64 -0.82
N VAL A 551 -13.43 -27.29 -2.11
CA VAL A 551 -13.49 -28.23 -3.23
C VAL A 551 -12.32 -27.95 -4.16
N ASP A 552 -11.44 -28.90 -4.35
CA ASP A 552 -10.35 -28.85 -5.32
C ASP A 552 -10.81 -29.41 -6.66
N VAL A 553 -10.33 -28.80 -7.76
CA VAL A 553 -10.67 -29.18 -9.14
C VAL A 553 -9.39 -29.34 -9.95
N PHE A 554 -9.11 -30.55 -10.42
CA PHE A 554 -7.88 -30.85 -11.18
C PHE A 554 -8.09 -32.01 -12.17
N PRO A 555 -7.33 -32.07 -13.28
CA PRO A 555 -6.37 -31.06 -13.73
C PRO A 555 -7.08 -29.79 -14.23
N ASN A 556 -6.41 -28.65 -14.07
CA ASN A 556 -6.82 -27.38 -14.67
C ASN A 556 -5.53 -26.67 -15.15
N PRO A 557 -5.28 -26.53 -16.47
CA PRO A 557 -6.20 -26.78 -17.58
C PRO A 557 -6.61 -28.26 -17.77
N VAL A 558 -7.80 -28.48 -18.32
CA VAL A 558 -8.39 -29.81 -18.55
C VAL A 558 -8.50 -30.12 -20.05
N LEU A 559 -8.19 -31.36 -20.44
CA LEU A 559 -8.38 -31.89 -21.80
C LEU A 559 -9.73 -32.61 -21.98
N GLY A 560 -10.33 -33.13 -20.92
CA GLY A 560 -11.61 -33.82 -20.99
C GLY A 560 -12.23 -34.02 -19.61
N LEU A 561 -11.58 -34.81 -18.76
CA LEU A 561 -12.07 -35.16 -17.42
C LEU A 561 -11.44 -34.26 -16.35
N ILE A 562 -12.25 -33.74 -15.44
CA ILE A 562 -11.81 -33.16 -14.17
C ILE A 562 -12.23 -34.04 -12.99
N GLN A 563 -11.39 -34.08 -11.97
CA GLN A 563 -11.69 -34.62 -10.65
C GLN A 563 -12.03 -33.49 -9.69
N LEU A 564 -13.06 -33.72 -8.89
CA LEU A 564 -13.47 -32.90 -7.77
C LEU A 564 -13.07 -33.64 -6.50
N ARG A 565 -12.29 -33.01 -5.62
CA ARG A 565 -12.01 -33.52 -4.28
C ARG A 565 -12.53 -32.54 -3.24
N SER A 566 -13.31 -33.03 -2.30
CA SER A 566 -13.88 -32.19 -1.25
C SER A 566 -14.12 -32.96 0.03
N SER A 567 -14.06 -32.25 1.16
CA SER A 567 -14.53 -32.73 2.47
C SER A 567 -16.06 -32.82 2.58
N ILE A 568 -16.80 -32.39 1.54
CA ILE A 568 -18.26 -32.49 1.49
C ILE A 568 -18.71 -33.95 1.41
N ALA A 569 -19.24 -34.46 2.54
CA ALA A 569 -19.82 -35.79 2.66
C ALA A 569 -21.27 -35.90 2.15
N SER A 570 -21.91 -34.77 1.81
CA SER A 570 -23.31 -34.71 1.36
C SER A 570 -23.44 -34.56 -0.16
N GLY A 571 -24.62 -34.88 -0.70
CA GLY A 571 -24.86 -34.78 -2.14
C GLY A 571 -24.87 -33.33 -2.63
N ALA A 572 -24.13 -33.06 -3.71
CA ALA A 572 -23.97 -31.73 -4.31
C ALA A 572 -24.39 -31.74 -5.78
N ARG A 573 -24.86 -30.60 -6.28
CA ARG A 573 -25.10 -30.38 -7.71
C ARG A 573 -23.97 -29.52 -8.28
N VAL A 574 -23.28 -30.03 -9.27
CA VAL A 574 -22.22 -29.32 -9.98
C VAL A 574 -22.76 -28.88 -11.33
N SER A 575 -22.73 -27.59 -11.61
CA SER A 575 -23.18 -26.98 -12.85
C SER A 575 -22.02 -26.27 -13.55
N VAL A 576 -21.88 -26.46 -14.86
CA VAL A 576 -20.84 -25.82 -15.67
C VAL A 576 -21.48 -24.69 -16.46
N TRP A 577 -20.87 -23.51 -16.40
CA TRP A 577 -21.33 -22.28 -17.05
C TRP A 577 -20.25 -21.75 -17.98
N THR A 578 -20.64 -21.22 -19.13
CA THR A 578 -19.71 -20.46 -19.99
C THR A 578 -19.35 -19.13 -19.33
N ALA A 579 -18.25 -18.50 -19.76
CA ALA A 579 -17.89 -17.14 -19.34
C ALA A 579 -19.02 -16.10 -19.58
N ALA A 580 -19.87 -16.33 -20.58
CA ALA A 580 -21.06 -15.50 -20.86
C ALA A 580 -22.29 -15.85 -20.00
N GLY A 581 -22.14 -16.66 -18.94
CA GLY A 581 -23.22 -16.97 -18.00
C GLY A 581 -24.27 -17.96 -18.51
N LYS A 582 -23.99 -18.77 -19.52
CA LYS A 582 -24.90 -19.83 -20.00
C LYS A 582 -24.55 -21.18 -19.36
N ARG A 583 -25.50 -21.83 -18.69
CA ARG A 583 -25.31 -23.19 -18.16
C ARG A 583 -25.26 -24.21 -19.29
N VAL A 584 -24.16 -24.96 -19.39
CA VAL A 584 -23.91 -25.96 -20.44
C VAL A 584 -24.02 -27.39 -19.95
N GLN A 585 -23.80 -27.64 -18.65
CA GLN A 585 -23.90 -28.97 -18.05
C GLN A 585 -24.33 -28.87 -16.59
N SER A 586 -25.02 -29.89 -16.07
CA SER A 586 -25.35 -29.99 -14.64
C SER A 586 -25.46 -31.46 -14.23
N VAL A 587 -24.71 -31.85 -13.20
CA VAL A 587 -24.63 -33.23 -12.70
C VAL A 587 -24.83 -33.21 -11.20
N LYS A 588 -25.60 -34.17 -10.68
CA LYS A 588 -25.79 -34.35 -9.24
C LYS A 588 -24.91 -35.51 -8.77
N PHE A 589 -24.04 -35.23 -7.81
CA PHE A 589 -23.19 -36.24 -7.17
C PHE A 589 -23.76 -36.59 -5.79
N ALA A 590 -23.60 -37.86 -5.39
CA ALA A 590 -23.96 -38.32 -4.06
C ALA A 590 -22.96 -37.87 -2.99
N GLN A 591 -21.70 -37.71 -3.36
CA GLN A 591 -20.58 -37.19 -2.56
C GLN A 591 -19.51 -36.61 -3.49
N LEU A 592 -18.68 -35.68 -3.02
CA LEU A 592 -17.63 -35.00 -3.81
C LEU A 592 -16.20 -35.42 -3.46
N SER A 593 -16.01 -36.42 -2.61
CA SER A 593 -14.67 -36.91 -2.20
C SER A 593 -13.88 -37.56 -3.35
N SER A 594 -14.56 -38.05 -4.39
CA SER A 594 -13.95 -38.66 -5.58
C SER A 594 -14.86 -38.54 -6.82
N ALA A 595 -15.42 -37.35 -7.06
CA ALA A 595 -16.34 -37.13 -8.17
C ALA A 595 -15.58 -36.76 -9.46
N GLU A 596 -15.98 -37.35 -10.58
CA GLU A 596 -15.41 -37.03 -11.91
C GLU A 596 -16.47 -36.36 -12.79
N LEU A 597 -16.08 -35.30 -13.48
CA LEU A 597 -16.93 -34.59 -14.43
C LEU A 597 -16.27 -34.58 -15.82
N ASP A 598 -16.97 -35.15 -16.79
CA ASP A 598 -16.55 -35.17 -18.19
C ASP A 598 -17.00 -33.91 -18.92
N LEU A 599 -16.01 -33.18 -19.45
CA LEU A 599 -16.13 -31.95 -20.22
C LEU A 599 -15.63 -32.12 -21.65
N SER A 600 -15.35 -33.36 -22.10
CA SER A 600 -14.77 -33.65 -23.42
C SER A 600 -15.64 -33.15 -24.58
N ASN A 601 -16.95 -33.03 -24.36
CA ASN A 601 -17.90 -32.54 -25.36
C ASN A 601 -18.03 -31.01 -25.38
N LEU A 602 -17.34 -30.29 -24.50
CA LEU A 602 -17.35 -28.82 -24.47
C LEU A 602 -16.23 -28.25 -25.35
N PRO A 603 -16.48 -27.18 -26.12
CA PRO A 603 -15.43 -26.47 -26.85
C PRO A 603 -14.31 -25.96 -25.94
N GLN A 604 -13.14 -25.72 -26.53
CA GLN A 604 -12.04 -25.02 -25.85
C GLN A 604 -12.53 -23.66 -25.34
N GLY A 605 -12.12 -23.29 -24.12
CA GLY A 605 -12.52 -22.03 -23.51
C GLY A 605 -12.57 -22.06 -21.99
N MET A 606 -12.93 -20.91 -21.41
CA MET A 606 -13.08 -20.74 -19.97
C MET A 606 -14.51 -21.09 -19.52
N TYR A 607 -14.61 -21.86 -18.44
CA TYR A 607 -15.88 -22.21 -17.82
C TYR A 607 -15.83 -21.96 -16.31
N LEU A 608 -17.00 -21.71 -15.73
CA LEU A 608 -17.21 -21.62 -14.29
C LEU A 608 -17.97 -22.87 -13.82
N LEU A 609 -17.37 -23.60 -12.89
CA LEU A 609 -18.04 -24.63 -12.12
C LEU A 609 -18.72 -24.00 -10.93
N ARG A 610 -20.04 -24.17 -10.82
CA ARG A 610 -20.84 -23.82 -9.66
C ARG A 610 -21.27 -25.10 -8.94
N ILE A 611 -20.92 -25.22 -7.66
CA ILE A 611 -21.16 -26.40 -6.83
C ILE A 611 -22.15 -25.99 -5.75
N ASP A 612 -23.40 -26.44 -5.90
CA ASP A 612 -24.47 -26.22 -4.93
C ASP A 612 -24.52 -27.41 -3.97
N VAL A 613 -24.10 -27.21 -2.72
CA VAL A 613 -24.20 -28.23 -1.67
C VAL A 613 -25.66 -28.31 -1.21
N GLY A 614 -26.18 -29.51 -0.91
CA GLY A 614 -27.59 -29.72 -0.54
C GLY A 614 -28.07 -28.88 0.67
N ARG A 615 -29.36 -29.06 1.05
CA ARG A 615 -30.28 -28.26 1.92
C ARG A 615 -29.76 -27.36 3.08
N SER A 616 -28.47 -27.25 3.37
CA SER A 616 -27.88 -26.43 4.44
C SER A 616 -26.50 -25.80 4.12
N GLY A 617 -26.00 -25.75 2.88
CA GLY A 617 -24.62 -25.29 2.61
C GLY A 617 -24.45 -24.48 1.32
N GLY A 618 -23.62 -23.44 1.37
CA GLY A 618 -23.45 -22.41 0.33
C GLY A 618 -23.04 -22.88 -1.07
N THR A 619 -22.88 -21.91 -1.96
CA THR A 619 -22.45 -22.12 -3.36
C THR A 619 -20.94 -21.93 -3.46
N ILE A 620 -20.22 -22.89 -4.04
CA ILE A 620 -18.78 -22.76 -4.31
C ILE A 620 -18.59 -22.60 -5.83
N THR A 621 -17.78 -21.63 -6.24
CA THR A 621 -17.47 -21.40 -7.64
C THR A 621 -15.98 -21.65 -7.92
N LYS A 622 -15.67 -22.38 -8.99
CA LYS A 622 -14.29 -22.65 -9.44
C LYS A 622 -14.16 -22.36 -10.93
N ARG A 623 -13.10 -21.65 -11.31
CA ARG A 623 -12.76 -21.41 -12.72
C ARG A 623 -11.99 -22.61 -13.28
N ILE A 624 -12.34 -23.01 -14.50
CA ILE A 624 -11.59 -24.03 -15.27
C ILE A 624 -11.29 -23.54 -16.69
N ILE A 625 -10.19 -24.04 -17.25
CA ILE A 625 -9.77 -23.79 -18.63
C ILE A 625 -9.81 -25.12 -19.37
N LYS A 626 -10.71 -25.25 -20.37
CA LYS A 626 -10.76 -26.38 -21.29
C LYS A 626 -9.80 -26.12 -22.45
N GLN A 627 -8.78 -26.97 -22.56
CA GLN A 627 -7.86 -27.02 -23.70
C GLN A 627 -8.28 -28.08 -24.71
#